data_AF-A0A1I7TRI0-F1
#
_entry.id   AF-A0A1I7TRI0-F1
#
_cell.length_a   1.000
_cell.length_b   1.000
_cell.length_c   1.000
_cell.angle_alpha   90.00
_cell.angle_beta   90.00
_cell.angle_gamma   90.00
#
_symmetry.space_group_name_H-M   'P 1'
#
loop_
_entity.id
_entity.type
_entity.pdbx_description
1 polymer ?
#
loop_
_entity_poly.entity_id
_entity_poly.type
_entity_poly.pdbx_seq_one_letter_code
_entity_poly.pdbx_strand_id
1 'polypeptide(L)'
;MPSTTTTGPSSSTTAEQESLAKQLSDALAKRTKLTAALKKAGDSVERTKQEIAGIDEKLSTLLECTVCTLKYDKMSRVPLILTCGHTGCARCVARLVSMQSGGNKTGIFKLRCFHCRQPTNETTGQFDIELFSINKALLCAIPDKE
;
A
#
# COMPACT_ATOMS: atom_id res chain seq x y z
N MET A 1 32.12 32.01 76.20
CA MET A 1 32.47 33.09 75.24
C MET A 1 33.64 32.60 74.40
N PRO A 2 33.78 32.87 73.08
CA PRO A 2 32.93 33.59 72.11
C PRO A 2 32.39 32.66 70.98
N SER A 3 31.16 32.87 70.51
CA SER A 3 30.78 33.52 69.24
C SER A 3 30.89 32.63 67.98
N THR A 4 29.72 32.08 67.63
CA THR A 4 29.11 32.09 66.29
C THR A 4 30.01 32.49 65.11
N THR A 5 30.25 31.56 64.19
CA THR A 5 30.54 31.92 62.79
C THR A 5 29.36 31.44 61.95
N THR A 6 28.43 32.39 61.73
CA THR A 6 27.46 32.36 60.65
C THR A 6 28.22 32.76 59.38
N THR A 7 28.32 31.86 58.41
CA THR A 7 28.78 32.20 57.05
C THR A 7 27.59 32.07 56.11
N GLY A 8 26.88 33.18 55.93
CA GLY A 8 26.19 33.53 54.68
C GLY A 8 26.72 34.91 54.30
N PRO A 9 26.93 35.21 53.01
CA PRO A 9 25.79 35.57 52.18
C PRO A 9 25.90 35.08 50.72
N SER A 10 24.85 34.44 50.20
CA SER A 10 24.68 34.26 48.76
C SER A 10 24.00 35.52 48.20
N SER A 11 24.80 36.52 47.85
CA SER A 11 24.37 37.74 47.16
C SER A 11 24.25 37.50 45.66
N SER A 12 23.14 36.91 45.21
CA SER A 12 22.72 36.95 43.81
C SER A 12 22.08 38.31 43.51
N THR A 13 22.52 39.00 42.46
CA THR A 13 22.03 40.35 42.17
C THR A 13 20.62 40.30 41.57
N THR A 14 19.77 41.27 41.93
CA THR A 14 18.35 41.33 41.51
C THR A 14 18.20 41.41 39.98
N ALA A 15 19.18 42.00 39.28
CA ALA A 15 19.21 42.10 37.82
C ALA A 15 19.47 40.75 37.13
N GLU A 16 20.29 39.88 37.71
CA GLU A 16 20.51 38.51 37.20
C GLU A 16 19.25 37.65 37.36
N GLN A 17 18.52 37.81 38.48
CA GLN A 17 17.25 37.11 38.71
C GLN A 17 16.15 37.55 37.74
N GLU A 18 16.07 38.84 37.39
CA GLU A 18 15.05 39.37 36.46
C GLU A 18 15.31 38.95 35.00
N SER A 19 16.58 38.92 34.58
CA SER A 19 16.99 38.42 33.26
C SER A 19 16.65 36.94 33.07
N LEU A 20 16.93 36.10 34.08
CA LEU A 20 16.62 34.67 34.06
C LEU A 20 15.10 34.40 33.96
N ALA A 21 14.29 35.17 34.70
CA ALA A 21 12.83 35.05 34.65
C ALA A 21 12.25 35.33 33.25
N LYS A 22 12.78 36.35 32.56
CA LYS A 22 12.41 36.67 31.17
C LYS A 22 12.82 35.57 30.19
N GLN A 23 14.04 35.05 30.33
CA GLN A 23 14.50 33.94 29.49
C GLN A 23 13.64 32.69 29.67
N LEU A 24 13.23 32.38 30.90
CA LEU A 24 12.35 31.25 31.19
C LEU A 24 10.96 31.42 30.55
N SER A 25 10.36 32.62 30.66
CA SER A 25 9.05 32.88 30.06
C SER A 25 9.10 32.79 28.53
N ASP A 26 10.14 33.34 27.90
CA ASP A 26 10.37 33.25 26.45
C ASP A 26 10.57 31.79 25.99
N ALA A 27 11.35 31.01 26.74
CA ALA A 27 11.59 29.59 26.46
C ALA A 27 10.31 28.75 26.60
N LEU A 28 9.50 28.99 27.63
CA LEU A 28 8.22 28.31 27.82
C LEU A 28 7.23 28.68 26.72
N ALA A 29 7.15 29.95 26.32
CA ALA A 29 6.32 30.40 25.21
C ALA A 29 6.76 29.73 23.90
N LYS A 30 8.06 29.63 23.64
CA LYS A 30 8.61 28.92 22.48
C LYS A 30 8.27 27.42 22.51
N ARG A 31 8.41 26.77 23.67
CA ARG A 31 8.04 25.36 23.84
C ARG A 31 6.56 25.12 23.54
N THR A 32 5.67 25.94 24.08
CA THR A 32 4.22 25.83 23.84
C THR A 32 3.89 25.97 22.35
N LYS A 33 4.53 26.92 21.65
CA LYS A 33 4.40 27.08 20.19
C LYS A 33 4.85 25.82 19.44
N LEU A 34 5.99 25.25 19.81
CA LEU A 34 6.51 24.02 19.18
C LEU A 34 5.61 22.81 19.46
N THR A 35 5.11 22.65 20.68
CA THR A 35 4.18 21.56 21.03
C THR A 35 2.88 21.67 20.22
N ALA A 36 2.34 22.88 20.06
CA ALA A 36 1.17 23.10 19.22
C ALA A 36 1.44 22.77 17.74
N ALA A 37 2.62 23.14 17.23
CA ALA A 37 3.03 22.80 15.86
C ALA A 37 3.20 21.28 15.67
N LEU A 38 3.82 20.58 16.63
CA LEU A 38 3.95 19.12 16.60
C LEU A 38 2.59 18.43 16.64
N LYS A 39 1.65 18.91 17.47
CA LYS A 39 0.28 18.38 17.50
C LYS A 39 -0.39 18.53 16.13
N LYS A 40 -0.33 19.73 15.54
CA LYS A 40 -0.89 19.98 14.20
C LYS A 40 -0.25 19.12 13.11
N ALA A 41 1.07 18.90 13.19
CA ALA A 41 1.79 18.02 12.27
C ALA A 41 1.34 16.56 12.47
N GLY A 42 1.17 16.10 13.72
CA GLY A 42 0.63 14.78 14.04
C GLY A 42 -0.77 14.55 13.46
N ASP A 43 -1.68 15.51 13.64
CA ASP A 43 -3.03 15.47 13.05
C ASP A 43 -2.99 15.44 11.50
N SER A 44 -1.95 16.04 10.90
CA SER A 44 -1.73 15.95 9.45
C SER A 44 -1.24 14.57 9.02
N VAL A 45 -0.27 14.01 9.75
CA VAL A 45 0.27 12.66 9.49
C VAL A 45 -0.84 11.61 9.60
N GLU A 46 -1.69 11.72 10.61
CA GLU A 46 -2.77 10.75 10.83
C GLU A 46 -3.81 10.76 9.69
N ARG A 47 -4.14 11.95 9.17
CA ARG A 47 -5.00 12.07 7.97
C ARG A 47 -4.38 11.39 6.76
N THR A 48 -3.07 11.60 6.52
CA THR A 48 -2.38 10.95 5.41
C THR A 48 -2.32 9.43 5.56
N LYS A 49 -2.14 8.90 6.78
CA LYS A 49 -2.22 7.45 7.01
C LYS A 49 -3.57 6.87 6.66
N GLN A 50 -4.65 7.56 7.03
CA GLN A 50 -6.01 7.12 6.70
C GLN A 50 -6.24 7.08 5.18
N GLU A 51 -5.69 8.06 4.45
CA GLU A 51 -5.74 8.09 2.99
C GLU A 51 -4.94 6.94 2.37
N ILE A 52 -3.73 6.65 2.88
CA ILE A 52 -2.92 5.50 2.45
C ILE A 52 -3.67 4.19 2.68
N ALA A 53 -4.28 3.99 3.85
CA ALA A 53 -5.06 2.78 4.13
C ALA A 53 -6.20 2.57 3.13
N GLY A 54 -6.88 3.66 2.73
CA GLY A 54 -7.92 3.61 1.69
C GLY A 54 -7.36 3.29 0.28
N ILE A 55 -6.12 3.67 -0.02
CA ILE A 55 -5.44 3.29 -1.26
C ILE A 55 -5.05 1.80 -1.21
N ASP A 56 -4.55 1.32 -0.08
CA ASP A 56 -4.14 -0.09 0.10
C ASP A 56 -5.33 -1.04 -0.08
N GLU A 57 -6.51 -0.68 0.44
CA GLU A 57 -7.74 -1.44 0.23
C GLU A 57 -8.11 -1.52 -1.26
N LYS A 58 -8.08 -0.37 -1.96
CA LYS A 58 -8.33 -0.34 -3.42
C LYS A 58 -7.30 -1.19 -4.17
N LEU A 59 -6.02 -1.11 -3.82
CA LEU A 59 -4.98 -1.90 -4.45
C LEU A 59 -5.20 -3.41 -4.24
N SER A 60 -5.65 -3.81 -3.05
CA SER A 60 -6.01 -5.22 -2.78
C SER A 60 -7.11 -5.71 -3.71
N THR A 61 -8.14 -4.91 -3.99
CA THR A 61 -9.22 -5.29 -4.91
C THR A 61 -8.76 -5.36 -6.37
N LEU A 62 -7.82 -4.50 -6.80
CA LEU A 62 -7.23 -4.55 -8.14
C LEU A 62 -6.38 -5.82 -8.36
N LEU A 63 -5.87 -6.41 -7.28
CA LEU A 63 -5.11 -7.66 -7.31
C LEU A 63 -6.00 -8.92 -7.26
N GLU A 64 -7.31 -8.78 -7.45
CA GLU A 64 -8.25 -9.89 -7.53
C GLU A 64 -8.70 -10.14 -8.97
N CYS A 65 -8.88 -11.43 -9.29
CA CYS A 65 -9.43 -11.83 -10.57
C CYS A 65 -10.91 -11.45 -10.66
N THR A 66 -11.30 -10.68 -11.67
CA THR A 66 -12.69 -10.27 -11.92
C THR A 66 -13.66 -11.42 -12.20
N VAL A 67 -13.15 -12.62 -12.50
CA VAL A 67 -13.95 -13.81 -12.81
C VAL A 67 -14.21 -14.68 -11.59
N CYS A 68 -13.21 -14.90 -10.73
CA CYS A 68 -13.34 -15.78 -9.55
C CYS A 68 -13.21 -15.05 -8.22
N THR A 69 -12.98 -13.74 -8.22
CA THR A 69 -12.82 -12.87 -7.04
C THR A 69 -11.77 -13.36 -6.04
N LEU A 70 -10.75 -14.05 -6.55
CA LEU A 70 -9.60 -14.51 -5.77
C LEU A 70 -8.35 -13.72 -6.16
N LYS A 71 -7.48 -13.47 -5.17
CA LYS A 71 -6.19 -12.80 -5.38
C LYS A 71 -5.32 -13.53 -6.40
N TYR A 72 -4.68 -12.76 -7.29
CA TYR A 72 -3.66 -13.27 -8.19
C TYR A 72 -2.46 -13.82 -7.40
N ASP A 73 -1.78 -14.79 -8.00
CA ASP A 73 -0.54 -15.33 -7.47
C ASP A 73 0.41 -15.69 -8.62
N LYS A 74 1.69 -15.91 -8.31
CA LYS A 74 2.73 -16.18 -9.31
C LYS A 74 2.74 -17.63 -9.82
N MET A 75 1.81 -18.49 -9.38
CA MET A 75 1.85 -19.93 -9.67
C MET A 75 0.61 -20.43 -10.41
N SER A 76 -0.57 -20.32 -9.80
CA SER A 76 -1.82 -20.88 -10.30
C SER A 76 -2.79 -19.82 -10.81
N ARG A 77 -2.74 -18.63 -10.21
CA ARG A 77 -3.61 -17.49 -10.56
C ARG A 77 -2.76 -16.38 -11.16
N VAL A 78 -1.90 -16.72 -12.10
CA VAL A 78 -1.14 -15.74 -12.87
C VAL A 78 -2.13 -14.88 -13.68
N PRO A 79 -2.03 -13.54 -13.67
CA PRO A 79 -2.94 -12.68 -14.41
C PRO A 79 -2.59 -12.71 -15.91
N LEU A 80 -3.48 -13.26 -16.73
CA LEU A 80 -3.31 -13.39 -18.18
C LEU A 80 -4.18 -12.39 -18.93
N ILE A 81 -3.59 -11.71 -19.91
CA ILE A 81 -4.24 -10.77 -20.83
C ILE A 81 -4.67 -11.54 -22.08
N LEU A 82 -5.97 -11.47 -22.38
CA LEU A 82 -6.51 -11.89 -23.67
C LEU A 82 -6.24 -10.83 -24.73
N THR A 83 -6.15 -11.17 -26.01
CA THR A 83 -5.87 -10.19 -27.08
C THR A 83 -6.90 -9.06 -27.20
N CYS A 84 -8.09 -9.19 -26.59
CA CYS A 84 -9.07 -8.10 -26.46
C CYS A 84 -8.78 -7.11 -25.30
N GLY A 85 -7.69 -7.29 -24.55
CA GLY A 85 -7.27 -6.43 -23.42
C GLY A 85 -7.79 -6.83 -22.04
N HIS A 86 -8.76 -7.74 -21.96
CA HIS A 86 -9.30 -8.19 -20.68
C HIS A 86 -8.37 -9.17 -19.96
N THR A 87 -8.23 -9.00 -18.64
CA THR A 87 -7.36 -9.82 -17.81
C THR A 87 -8.15 -10.81 -16.96
N GLY A 88 -7.69 -12.06 -16.88
CA GLY A 88 -8.26 -13.12 -16.03
C GLY A 88 -7.15 -14.02 -15.49
N CYS A 89 -7.36 -14.70 -14.37
CA CYS A 89 -6.32 -15.57 -13.82
C CYS A 89 -6.17 -16.86 -14.65
N ALA A 90 -4.97 -17.45 -14.65
CA ALA A 90 -4.66 -18.65 -15.45
C ALA A 90 -5.65 -19.80 -15.22
N ARG A 91 -6.11 -20.04 -13.98
CA ARG A 91 -7.18 -21.03 -13.70
C ARG A 91 -8.51 -20.72 -14.41
N CYS A 92 -8.92 -19.45 -14.44
CA CYS A 92 -10.15 -19.04 -15.11
C CYS A 92 -10.02 -19.15 -16.63
N VAL A 93 -8.86 -18.78 -17.19
CA VAL A 93 -8.58 -18.95 -18.63
C VAL A 93 -8.53 -20.43 -19.00
N ALA A 94 -7.87 -21.28 -18.21
CA ALA A 94 -7.83 -22.73 -18.42
C ALA A 94 -9.24 -23.33 -18.44
N ARG A 95 -10.09 -22.97 -17.46
CA ARG A 95 -11.49 -23.41 -17.42
C ARG A 95 -12.27 -22.94 -18.66
N LEU A 96 -12.03 -21.71 -19.11
CA LEU A 96 -12.67 -21.16 -20.30
C LEU A 96 -12.26 -21.93 -21.57
N VAL A 97 -10.98 -22.26 -21.72
CA VAL A 97 -10.46 -23.10 -22.80
C VAL A 97 -11.12 -24.49 -22.78
N SER A 98 -11.17 -25.13 -21.61
CA SER A 98 -11.83 -26.44 -21.48
C SER A 98 -13.32 -26.39 -21.85
N MET A 99 -14.03 -25.32 -21.48
CA MET A 99 -15.45 -25.15 -21.82
C MET A 99 -15.69 -24.90 -23.31
N GLN A 100 -14.81 -24.15 -23.99
CA GLN A 100 -15.02 -23.76 -25.40
C GLN A 100 -14.41 -24.74 -26.40
N SER A 101 -13.44 -25.56 -25.99
CA SER A 101 -12.83 -26.59 -26.85
C SER A 101 -13.78 -27.74 -27.21
N GLY A 102 -14.91 -27.90 -26.50
CA GLY A 102 -15.88 -28.96 -26.77
C GLY A 102 -15.29 -30.37 -26.67
N GLY A 103 -14.21 -30.55 -25.90
CA GLY A 103 -13.49 -31.82 -25.77
C GLY A 103 -12.41 -32.07 -26.83
N ASN A 104 -12.24 -31.17 -27.81
CA ASN A 104 -11.17 -31.27 -28.79
C ASN A 104 -9.84 -30.75 -28.20
N LYS A 105 -8.93 -31.68 -27.87
CA LYS A 105 -7.64 -31.35 -27.23
C LYS A 105 -6.61 -30.74 -28.17
N THR A 106 -6.62 -31.11 -29.45
CA THR A 106 -5.56 -30.76 -30.41
C THR A 106 -5.99 -29.73 -31.44
N GLY A 107 -7.30 -29.53 -31.63
CA GLY A 107 -7.84 -28.55 -32.56
C GLY A 107 -7.56 -27.13 -32.10
N ILE A 108 -7.00 -26.32 -33.00
CA ILE A 108 -6.82 -24.88 -32.81
C ILE A 108 -8.17 -24.20 -32.96
N PHE A 109 -8.55 -23.35 -32.00
CA PHE A 109 -9.77 -22.55 -32.05
C PHE A 109 -9.55 -21.17 -31.44
N LYS A 110 -10.43 -20.21 -31.79
CA LYS A 110 -10.44 -18.88 -31.19
C LYS A 110 -11.26 -18.87 -29.91
N LEU A 111 -10.61 -18.52 -28.80
CA LEU A 111 -11.26 -18.34 -27.51
C LEU A 111 -12.15 -17.09 -27.53
N ARG A 112 -13.32 -17.13 -26.88
CA ARG A 112 -14.16 -15.94 -26.66
C ARG A 112 -14.00 -15.40 -25.24
N CYS A 113 -13.77 -14.10 -25.11
CA CYS A 113 -13.56 -13.43 -23.83
C CYS A 113 -14.73 -13.59 -22.83
N PHE A 114 -14.43 -13.72 -21.53
CA PHE A 114 -15.42 -13.75 -20.45
C PHE A 114 -16.14 -12.41 -20.20
N HIS A 115 -15.54 -11.27 -20.58
CA HIS A 115 -16.16 -9.96 -20.43
C HIS A 115 -16.88 -9.49 -21.70
N CYS A 116 -16.17 -9.40 -22.84
CA CYS A 116 -16.73 -8.81 -24.06
C CYS A 116 -17.20 -9.83 -25.11
N ARG A 117 -16.97 -11.13 -24.88
CA ARG A 117 -17.31 -12.24 -25.82
C ARG A 117 -16.69 -12.14 -27.22
N GLN A 118 -15.80 -11.16 -27.44
CA GLN A 118 -15.03 -11.02 -28.67
C GLN A 118 -14.05 -12.20 -28.82
N PRO A 119 -13.76 -12.65 -30.07
CA PRO A 119 -12.70 -13.60 -30.33
C PRO A 119 -11.35 -13.03 -29.84
N THR A 120 -10.57 -13.84 -29.15
CA THR A 120 -9.29 -13.44 -28.56
C THR A 120 -8.12 -14.25 -29.10
N ASN A 121 -7.49 -15.07 -28.26
CA ASN A 121 -6.33 -15.88 -28.56
C ASN A 121 -6.75 -17.12 -29.35
N GLU A 122 -5.90 -17.53 -30.29
CA GLU A 122 -5.95 -18.88 -30.84
C GLU A 122 -5.25 -19.83 -29.87
N THR A 123 -5.91 -20.94 -29.54
CA THR A 123 -5.41 -21.89 -28.55
C THR A 123 -5.92 -23.30 -28.87
N THR A 124 -5.40 -24.30 -28.17
CA THR A 124 -5.88 -25.68 -28.26
C THR A 124 -6.69 -26.04 -27.03
N GLY A 125 -7.40 -27.17 -27.03
CA GLY A 125 -8.14 -27.63 -25.84
C GLY A 125 -7.24 -28.00 -24.67
N GLN A 126 -5.93 -28.19 -24.92
CA GLN A 126 -4.92 -28.27 -23.88
C GLN A 126 -4.44 -26.87 -23.53
N PHE A 127 -4.85 -26.39 -22.34
CA PHE A 127 -4.44 -25.07 -21.86
C PHE A 127 -2.91 -25.02 -21.71
N ASP A 128 -2.31 -24.07 -22.41
CA ASP A 128 -0.91 -23.70 -22.31
C ASP A 128 -0.82 -22.21 -21.98
N ILE A 129 -0.15 -21.89 -20.88
CA ILE A 129 0.02 -20.53 -20.39
C ILE A 129 0.88 -19.68 -21.32
N GLU A 130 1.80 -20.29 -22.07
CA GLU A 130 2.73 -19.58 -22.97
C GLU A 130 2.01 -18.96 -24.18
N LEU A 131 0.80 -19.43 -24.50
CA LEU A 131 -0.06 -18.87 -25.55
C LEU A 131 -0.77 -17.56 -25.14
N PHE A 132 -0.59 -17.13 -23.89
CA PHE A 132 -1.23 -15.94 -23.35
C PHE A 132 -0.19 -14.95 -22.81
N SER A 133 -0.45 -13.66 -23.01
CA SER A 133 0.40 -12.63 -22.44
C SER A 133 0.13 -12.49 -20.94
N ILE A 134 1.18 -12.43 -20.12
CA ILE A 134 1.03 -12.16 -18.69
C ILE A 134 0.88 -10.66 -18.46
N ASN A 135 -0.06 -10.25 -17.62
CA ASN A 135 -0.18 -8.88 -17.15
C ASN A 135 0.97 -8.57 -16.17
N LYS A 136 2.08 -8.05 -16.69
CA LYS A 136 3.28 -7.74 -15.90
C LYS A 136 3.02 -6.72 -14.80
N ALA A 137 2.14 -5.74 -15.01
CA ALA A 137 1.82 -4.74 -14.01
C ALA A 137 1.18 -5.38 -12.76
N LEU A 138 0.20 -6.27 -12.97
CA LEU A 138 -0.39 -7.03 -11.86
C LEU A 138 0.61 -8.03 -11.26
N LEU A 139 1.40 -8.73 -12.09
CA LEU A 139 2.38 -9.69 -11.60
C LEU A 139 3.46 -9.04 -10.70
N CYS A 140 3.95 -7.85 -11.07
CA CYS A 140 4.92 -7.10 -10.28
C CYS A 140 4.33 -6.52 -8.99
N ALA A 141 3.02 -6.27 -8.95
CA ALA A 141 2.32 -5.76 -7.77
C ALA A 141 1.91 -6.87 -6.78
N ILE A 142 2.03 -8.16 -7.15
CA ILE A 142 1.78 -9.27 -6.24
C ILE A 142 2.93 -9.35 -5.22
N PRO A 143 2.65 -9.25 -3.91
CA PRO A 143 3.67 -9.39 -2.88
C PRO A 143 4.30 -10.78 -2.93
N ASP A 144 5.61 -10.86 -2.71
CA ASP A 144 6.27 -12.14 -2.47
C ASP A 144 5.69 -12.75 -1.20
N LYS A 145 5.30 -14.03 -1.27
CA LYS A 145 4.87 -14.74 -0.06
C LYS A 145 6.09 -14.88 0.84
N GLU A 146 6.02 -14.33 2.05
CA GLU A 146 6.91 -14.69 3.16
C GLU A 146 6.73 -16.17 3.55
#